data_AF-A0A914TA96-F1
#
_entry.id   AF-A0A914TA96-F1
#
_cell.length_a   1.000
_cell.length_b   1.000
_cell.length_c   1.000
_cell.angle_alpha   90.00
_cell.angle_beta   90.00
_cell.angle_gamma   90.00
#
_symmetry.space_group_name_H-M   'P 1'
#
loop_
_entity.id
_entity.type
_entity.pdbx_description
1 polymer ?
#
loop_
_entity_poly.entity_id
_entity_poly.type
_entity_poly.pdbx_seq_one_letter_code
_entity_poly.pdbx_strand_id
1 'polypeptide(L)'
;MEIKCFIYLSKKLTVPFTRELRCVSWNQNRGFVCAGGVDGSVRLFKLHPDSDKNMNNPFYMNSALEGHGPNANVEIAQWNEYYQKLTTSDDSGMIIVWSPNQHDNSWYEEMVNNRNKSTIMDMKWSPDGQKVSIVYEDEGFLPSVLKLDTFEKNYIVRSPISPTRPRLAIAFQNGVVQLMKNEMDSRLKKFYR
;
A
#
# COMPACT_ATOMS: atom_id res chain seq x y z
N MET A 1 16.20 -15.17 27.22
CA MET A 1 15.88 -13.74 27.42
C MET A 1 14.51 -13.54 26.81
N GLU A 2 13.49 -13.25 27.62
CA GLU A 2 12.10 -13.22 27.18
C GLU A 2 11.73 -11.78 26.79
N ILE A 3 11.41 -11.55 25.51
CA ILE A 3 10.97 -10.22 25.05
C ILE A 3 9.48 -10.11 25.38
N LYS A 4 9.16 -9.28 26.38
CA LYS A 4 7.77 -8.95 26.72
C LYS A 4 7.33 -7.76 25.88
N CYS A 5 6.29 -7.95 25.06
CA CYS A 5 5.61 -6.89 24.35
C CYS A 5 4.38 -6.47 25.16
N PHE A 6 4.30 -5.20 25.54
CA PHE A 6 3.13 -4.62 26.18
C PHE A 6 2.44 -3.69 25.19
N ILE A 7 1.19 -3.99 24.87
CA ILE A 7 0.35 -3.16 24.00
C ILE A 7 -0.78 -2.62 24.87
N TYR A 8 -0.98 -1.30 24.83
CA TYR A 8 -2.08 -0.64 25.54
C TYR A 8 -2.86 0.24 24.57
N LEU A 9 -4.18 0.31 24.77
CA LEU A 9 -5.02 1.24 24.04
C LEU A 9 -4.72 2.66 24.49
N SER A 10 -4.13 3.48 23.62
CA SER A 10 -3.82 4.88 23.93
C SER A 10 -5.00 5.81 23.63
N LYS A 11 -5.58 5.72 22.42
CA LYS A 11 -6.61 6.67 21.96
C LYS A 11 -7.57 6.03 20.96
N LYS A 12 -8.87 6.31 21.09
CA LYS A 12 -9.88 6.00 20.07
C LYS A 12 -10.16 7.26 19.25
N LEU A 13 -10.11 7.13 17.93
CA LEU A 13 -10.31 8.25 17.01
C LEU A 13 -11.44 7.88 16.05
N THR A 14 -12.42 8.77 15.93
CA THR A 14 -13.43 8.67 14.88
C THR A 14 -12.86 9.33 13.63
N VAL A 15 -12.81 8.59 12.52
CA VAL A 15 -12.49 9.15 11.21
C VAL A 15 -13.76 9.81 10.67
N PRO A 16 -13.83 11.15 10.57
CA PRO A 16 -15.05 11.82 10.18
C PRO A 16 -15.45 11.45 8.74
N PHE A 17 -16.76 11.36 8.50
CA PHE A 17 -17.37 11.14 7.17
C PHE A 17 -17.08 9.79 6.51
N THR A 18 -16.53 8.82 7.25
CA THR A 18 -16.38 7.44 6.77
C THR A 18 -17.33 6.54 7.56
N ARG A 19 -18.28 5.90 6.85
CA ARG A 19 -19.31 5.04 7.46
C ARG A 19 -18.75 3.68 7.91
N GLU A 20 -17.83 3.15 7.12
CA GLU A 20 -17.13 1.88 7.37
C GLU A 20 -15.71 1.97 6.83
N LEU A 21 -14.73 1.53 7.64
CA LEU A 21 -13.34 1.41 7.25
C LEU A 21 -13.05 -0.01 6.78
N ARG A 22 -12.35 -0.11 5.65
CA ARG A 22 -12.02 -1.37 4.97
C ARG A 22 -10.52 -1.68 5.11
N CYS A 23 -9.68 -0.66 5.11
CA CYS A 23 -8.24 -0.81 5.28
C CYS A 23 -7.60 0.29 6.13
N VAL A 24 -6.43 -0.03 6.71
CA VAL A 24 -5.61 0.92 7.46
C VAL A 24 -4.13 0.64 7.16
N SER A 25 -3.32 1.69 7.08
CA SER A 25 -1.89 1.56 6.81
C SER A 25 -1.10 2.68 7.49
N TRP A 26 0.04 2.34 8.08
CA TRP A 26 0.87 3.30 8.83
C TRP A 26 2.24 3.44 8.16
N ASN A 27 2.57 4.67 7.78
CA ASN A 27 3.93 5.09 7.45
C ASN A 27 4.71 5.31 8.75
N GLN A 28 5.54 4.35 9.12
CA GLN A 28 6.27 4.40 10.38
C GLN A 28 7.35 5.48 10.37
N ASN A 29 8.01 5.68 9.24
CA ASN A 29 9.09 6.65 9.09
C ASN A 29 8.64 8.11 9.28
N ARG A 30 7.39 8.45 8.92
CA ARG A 30 6.88 9.84 8.99
C ARG A 30 5.69 10.04 9.91
N GLY A 31 5.11 8.97 10.43
CA GLY A 31 3.98 9.01 11.37
C GLY A 31 2.63 9.31 10.73
N PHE A 32 2.48 9.11 9.42
CA PHE A 32 1.20 9.24 8.73
C PHE A 32 0.40 7.94 8.82
N VAL A 33 -0.89 8.05 9.09
CA VAL A 33 -1.83 6.94 9.05
C VAL A 33 -2.84 7.20 7.95
N CYS A 34 -3.02 6.21 7.09
CA CYS A 34 -4.07 6.17 6.09
C CYS A 34 -5.17 5.23 6.57
N ALA A 35 -6.42 5.65 6.39
CA ALA A 35 -7.60 4.81 6.56
C ALA A 35 -8.44 4.91 5.28
N GLY A 36 -8.70 3.77 4.64
CA GLY A 36 -9.58 3.64 3.48
C GLY A 36 -10.90 3.00 3.88
N GLY A 37 -11.98 3.38 3.19
CA GLY A 37 -13.33 2.94 3.52
C GLY A 37 -14.26 2.87 2.32
N VAL A 38 -15.55 2.76 2.61
CA VAL A 38 -16.64 2.77 1.62
C VAL A 38 -16.81 4.16 0.97
N ASP A 39 -17.53 4.21 -0.14
CA ASP A 39 -17.87 5.44 -0.89
C ASP A 39 -16.65 6.24 -1.38
N GLY A 40 -15.55 5.56 -1.70
CA GLY A 40 -14.29 6.16 -2.14
C GLY A 40 -13.53 6.88 -1.03
N SER A 41 -13.91 6.69 0.24
CA SER A 41 -13.34 7.42 1.36
C SER A 41 -11.87 7.04 1.59
N VAL A 42 -10.97 7.99 1.40
CA VAL A 42 -9.56 7.88 1.81
C VAL A 42 -9.22 9.04 2.72
N ARG A 43 -8.72 8.70 3.92
CA ARG A 43 -8.38 9.67 4.96
C ARG A 43 -6.93 9.51 5.36
N LEU A 44 -6.19 10.60 5.27
CA LEU A 44 -4.81 10.68 5.70
C LEU A 44 -4.71 11.58 6.93
N PHE A 45 -4.12 11.08 8.00
CA PHE A 45 -3.95 11.87 9.21
C PHE A 45 -2.62 11.61 9.89
N LYS A 46 -2.19 12.60 10.68
CA LYS A 46 -0.99 12.53 11.52
C LYS A 46 -1.34 13.07 12.89
N LEU A 47 -0.97 12.34 13.93
CA LEU A 47 -1.23 12.73 15.32
C LEU A 47 -0.18 13.70 15.83
N HIS A 48 -0.58 14.57 16.76
CA HIS A 48 0.39 15.27 17.59
C HIS A 48 1.21 14.27 18.41
N PRO A 49 2.51 14.53 18.64
CA PRO A 49 3.27 13.80 19.65
C PRO A 49 2.58 13.95 21.02
N ASP A 50 2.63 12.91 21.86
CA ASP A 50 1.97 12.85 23.17
C ASP A 50 2.37 13.98 24.16
N SER A 51 3.40 14.76 23.85
CA SER A 51 3.81 15.93 24.64
C SER A 51 2.81 17.09 24.60
N ASP A 52 1.96 17.20 23.56
CA ASP A 52 0.98 18.29 23.42
C ASP A 52 -0.39 17.92 24.02
N LYS A 53 -0.43 17.76 25.35
CA LYS A 53 -1.65 17.37 26.09
C LYS A 53 -2.77 18.43 26.09
N ASN A 54 -2.48 19.65 25.63
CA ASN A 54 -3.41 20.78 25.67
C ASN A 54 -4.17 21.03 24.35
N MET A 55 -4.07 20.14 23.36
CA MET A 55 -4.80 20.31 22.11
C MET A 55 -6.14 19.59 22.10
N ASN A 56 -7.21 20.38 21.90
CA ASN A 56 -8.56 19.88 21.67
C ASN A 56 -8.68 19.06 20.37
N ASN A 57 -7.79 19.30 19.39
CA ASN A 57 -7.70 18.53 18.16
C ASN A 57 -6.52 17.54 18.25
N PRO A 58 -6.76 16.21 18.15
CA PRO A 58 -5.69 15.22 18.24
C PRO A 58 -4.80 15.15 16.99
N PHE A 59 -5.20 15.81 15.90
CA PHE A 59 -4.57 15.69 14.59
C PHE A 59 -3.72 16.92 14.25
N TYR A 60 -2.44 16.69 13.96
CA TYR A 60 -1.58 17.66 13.29
C TYR A 60 -1.99 17.86 11.82
N MET A 61 -2.47 16.77 11.19
CA MET A 61 -3.04 16.78 9.85
C MET A 61 -4.23 15.83 9.81
N ASN A 62 -5.28 16.23 9.12
CA ASN A 62 -6.40 15.37 8.73
C ASN A 62 -6.90 15.81 7.36
N SER A 63 -6.54 15.07 6.32
CA SER A 63 -6.86 15.35 4.93
C SER A 63 -7.74 14.24 4.37
N ALA A 64 -8.79 14.62 3.63
CA ALA A 64 -9.46 13.70 2.73
C ALA A 64 -8.68 13.66 1.41
N LEU A 65 -8.52 12.48 0.83
CA LEU A 65 -7.99 12.30 -0.52
C LEU A 65 -9.14 11.88 -1.42
N GLU A 66 -9.45 12.73 -2.41
CA GLU A 66 -10.56 12.53 -3.35
C GLU A 66 -10.01 12.02 -4.67
N GLY A 67 -10.55 10.90 -5.16
CA GLY A 67 -10.09 10.26 -6.40
C GLY A 67 -10.82 8.96 -6.71
N HIS A 68 -11.04 8.12 -5.70
CA HIS A 68 -11.90 6.94 -5.83
C HIS A 68 -13.38 7.36 -6.00
N GLY A 69 -14.14 6.56 -6.75
CA GLY A 69 -15.53 6.85 -7.08
C GLY A 69 -16.48 6.79 -5.87
N PRO A 70 -17.65 7.44 -5.93
CA PRO A 70 -18.57 7.60 -4.79
C PRO A 70 -19.25 6.30 -4.30
N ASN A 71 -19.10 5.19 -5.01
CA ASN A 71 -19.61 3.87 -4.61
C ASN A 71 -18.50 2.81 -4.55
N ALA A 72 -17.23 3.23 -4.63
CA ALA A 72 -16.09 2.34 -4.61
C ALA A 72 -15.72 1.99 -3.16
N ASN A 73 -15.33 0.76 -2.90
CA ASN A 73 -14.81 0.37 -1.59
C ASN A 73 -13.29 0.34 -1.64
N VAL A 74 -12.62 1.18 -0.86
CA VAL A 74 -11.15 1.25 -0.84
C VAL A 74 -10.60 0.12 0.03
N GLU A 75 -10.26 -1.00 -0.59
CA GLU A 75 -9.88 -2.25 0.08
C GLU A 75 -8.40 -2.31 0.50
N ILE A 76 -7.49 -1.56 -0.13
CA ILE A 76 -6.06 -1.64 0.16
C ILE A 76 -5.44 -0.25 0.29
N ALA A 77 -4.58 -0.10 1.30
CA ALA A 77 -3.67 1.03 1.47
C ALA A 77 -2.25 0.53 1.80
N GLN A 78 -1.25 0.96 1.03
CA GLN A 78 0.15 0.56 1.19
C GLN A 78 1.09 1.74 1.05
N TRP A 79 2.09 1.80 1.92
CA TRP A 79 3.10 2.84 1.91
C TRP A 79 4.33 2.42 1.12
N ASN A 80 4.76 3.28 0.21
CA ASN A 80 6.13 3.32 -0.26
C ASN A 80 6.91 4.23 0.69
N GLU A 81 7.38 3.67 1.81
CA GLU A 81 8.09 4.46 2.83
C GLU A 81 9.45 4.98 2.35
N TYR A 82 10.03 4.41 1.30
CA TYR A 82 11.28 4.94 0.72
C TYR A 82 11.04 6.28 0.02
N TYR A 83 10.02 6.34 -0.84
CA TYR A 83 9.69 7.55 -1.61
C TYR A 83 8.60 8.42 -1.00
N GLN A 84 8.07 8.05 0.18
CA GLN A 84 7.02 8.77 0.89
C GLN A 84 5.72 8.91 0.08
N LYS A 85 5.32 7.84 -0.60
CA LYS A 85 4.09 7.78 -1.39
C LYS A 85 3.09 6.81 -0.76
N LEU A 86 1.81 7.10 -0.94
CA LEU A 86 0.73 6.22 -0.54
C LEU A 86 0.13 5.60 -1.81
N THR A 87 -0.13 4.30 -1.78
CA THR A 87 -0.87 3.61 -2.84
C THR A 87 -2.16 3.08 -2.26
N THR A 88 -3.28 3.41 -2.90
CA THR A 88 -4.60 2.88 -2.56
C THR A 88 -5.16 2.09 -3.73
N SER A 89 -6.03 1.13 -3.44
CA SER A 89 -6.88 0.52 -4.46
C SER A 89 -8.29 0.26 -3.96
N ASP A 90 -9.23 0.23 -4.90
CA ASP A 90 -10.62 -0.13 -4.64
C ASP A 90 -11.02 -1.50 -5.21
N ASP A 91 -12.24 -1.89 -4.90
CA ASP A 91 -12.91 -3.14 -5.32
C ASP A 91 -13.12 -3.25 -6.84
N SER A 92 -13.07 -2.15 -7.58
CA SER A 92 -13.08 -2.15 -9.05
C SER A 92 -11.71 -2.43 -9.69
N GLY A 93 -10.65 -2.47 -8.87
CA GLY A 93 -9.28 -2.62 -9.32
C GLY A 93 -8.63 -1.30 -9.77
N MET A 94 -9.22 -0.15 -9.44
CA MET A 94 -8.57 1.15 -9.62
C MET A 94 -7.45 1.30 -8.59
N ILE A 95 -6.26 1.72 -9.06
CA ILE A 95 -5.12 2.04 -8.21
C ILE A 95 -4.83 3.53 -8.32
N ILE A 96 -4.61 4.19 -7.19
CA ILE A 96 -4.13 5.56 -7.12
C ILE A 96 -2.82 5.59 -6.33
N VAL A 97 -1.80 6.25 -6.88
CA VAL A 97 -0.58 6.61 -6.16
C VAL A 97 -0.65 8.09 -5.82
N TRP A 98 -0.64 8.37 -4.52
CA TRP A 98 -0.67 9.71 -3.95
C TRP A 98 0.74 10.14 -3.57
N SER A 99 1.04 11.41 -3.85
CA SER A 99 2.30 12.03 -3.48
C SER A 99 2.07 13.32 -2.69
N PRO A 100 2.93 13.61 -1.70
CA PRO A 100 2.84 14.84 -0.94
C PRO A 100 3.29 16.02 -1.81
N ASN A 101 2.54 17.10 -1.78
CA ASN A 101 2.96 18.39 -2.29
C ASN A 101 3.94 19.04 -1.29
N GLN A 102 5.11 19.45 -1.78
CA GLN A 102 6.17 20.00 -0.95
C GLN A 102 5.85 21.40 -0.40
N HIS A 103 4.88 22.10 -0.98
CA HIS A 103 4.65 23.52 -0.70
C HIS A 103 3.57 23.78 0.36
N ASP A 104 2.54 22.94 0.42
CA ASP A 104 1.33 23.21 1.20
C ASP A 104 0.87 22.03 2.06
N ASN A 105 1.68 20.97 2.14
CA ASN A 105 1.36 19.72 2.84
C ASN A 105 0.08 19.02 2.33
N SER A 106 -0.44 19.41 1.16
CA SER A 106 -1.51 18.68 0.48
C SER A 106 -0.96 17.40 -0.16
N TRP A 107 -1.86 16.56 -0.65
CA TRP A 107 -1.53 15.36 -1.40
C TRP A 107 -2.27 15.41 -2.73
N TYR A 108 -1.62 14.91 -3.77
CA TYR A 108 -2.19 14.87 -5.12
C TYR A 108 -2.03 13.49 -5.75
N GLU A 109 -2.89 13.19 -6.72
CA GLU A 109 -2.81 11.99 -7.54
C GLU A 109 -1.58 12.07 -8.46
N GLU A 110 -0.52 11.32 -8.16
CA GLU A 110 0.63 11.22 -9.05
C GLU A 110 0.35 10.27 -10.22
N MET A 111 -0.37 9.18 -9.95
CA MET A 111 -0.73 8.20 -10.95
C MET A 111 -2.09 7.58 -10.63
N VAL A 112 -2.88 7.38 -11.69
CA VAL A 112 -4.09 6.57 -11.66
C VAL A 112 -3.94 5.44 -12.67
N ASN A 113 -4.12 4.19 -12.23
CA ASN A 113 -4.24 3.03 -13.10
C ASN A 113 -5.64 2.45 -12.92
N ASN A 114 -6.51 2.75 -13.86
CA ASN A 114 -7.89 2.28 -13.84
C ASN A 114 -8.09 1.26 -14.97
N ARG A 115 -8.12 -0.03 -14.60
CA ARG A 115 -8.34 -1.13 -15.56
C ARG A 115 -9.76 -1.64 -15.59
N ASN A 116 -10.56 -1.37 -14.55
CA ASN A 116 -11.93 -1.88 -14.36
C ASN A 116 -12.08 -3.35 -14.77
N LYS A 117 -11.16 -4.21 -14.34
CA LYS A 117 -11.06 -5.59 -14.84
C LYS A 117 -11.08 -6.65 -13.74
N SER A 118 -10.33 -6.42 -12.68
CA SER A 118 -10.12 -7.42 -11.64
C SER A 118 -9.87 -6.72 -10.32
N THR A 119 -10.51 -7.21 -9.26
CA THR A 119 -10.28 -6.75 -7.89
C THR A 119 -8.84 -7.06 -7.48
N ILE A 120 -8.24 -6.18 -6.68
CA ILE A 120 -6.88 -6.38 -6.17
C ILE A 120 -6.98 -7.00 -4.79
N MET A 121 -6.28 -8.11 -4.59
CA MET A 121 -6.32 -8.89 -3.36
C MET A 121 -5.22 -8.49 -2.37
N ASP A 122 -4.03 -8.14 -2.88
CA ASP A 122 -2.95 -7.58 -2.05
C ASP A 122 -1.96 -6.77 -2.89
N MET A 123 -1.25 -5.86 -2.22
CA MET A 123 -0.14 -5.11 -2.77
C MET A 123 1.01 -5.02 -1.77
N LYS A 124 2.25 -5.12 -2.26
CA LYS A 124 3.44 -4.83 -1.45
C LYS A 124 4.51 -4.11 -2.25
N TRP A 125 4.97 -2.99 -1.69
CA TRP A 125 6.16 -2.31 -2.17
C TRP A 125 7.41 -3.10 -1.78
N SER A 126 8.37 -3.14 -2.70
CA SER A 126 9.73 -3.59 -2.42
C SER A 126 10.39 -2.68 -1.38
N PRO A 127 11.36 -3.19 -0.58
CA PRO A 127 12.01 -2.39 0.45
C PRO A 127 12.76 -1.14 -0.06
N ASP A 128 13.23 -1.16 -1.31
CA ASP A 128 13.86 0.00 -1.97
C ASP A 128 12.84 0.95 -2.63
N GLY A 129 11.56 0.61 -2.57
CA GLY A 129 10.46 1.40 -3.10
C GLY A 129 10.39 1.46 -4.63
N GLN A 130 11.26 0.76 -5.38
CA GLN A 130 11.32 0.90 -6.84
C GLN A 130 10.25 0.09 -7.56
N LYS A 131 9.74 -0.95 -6.89
CA LYS A 131 8.81 -1.92 -7.46
C LYS A 131 7.64 -2.16 -6.51
N VAL A 132 6.46 -2.37 -7.08
CA VAL A 132 5.28 -2.84 -6.35
C VAL A 132 4.83 -4.18 -6.93
N SER A 133 4.50 -5.11 -6.05
CA SER A 133 3.83 -6.36 -6.38
C SER A 133 2.33 -6.16 -6.18
N ILE A 134 1.53 -6.60 -7.15
CA ILE A 134 0.07 -6.47 -7.14
C ILE A 134 -0.51 -7.84 -7.49
N VAL A 135 -1.36 -8.37 -6.61
CA VAL A 135 -2.06 -9.64 -6.82
C VAL A 135 -3.51 -9.32 -7.16
N TYR A 136 -3.99 -9.83 -8.29
CA TYR A 136 -5.38 -9.68 -8.72
C TYR A 136 -6.19 -10.93 -8.39
N GLU A 137 -7.50 -10.76 -8.23
CA GLU A 137 -8.46 -11.83 -8.27
C GLU A 137 -8.72 -12.21 -9.74
N ASP A 138 -8.50 -13.48 -10.07
CA ASP A 138 -8.78 -14.01 -11.40
C ASP A 138 -10.18 -14.62 -11.44
N GLU A 139 -10.91 -14.40 -12.54
CA GLU A 139 -12.21 -15.06 -12.82
C GLU A 139 -12.06 -16.56 -13.21
N GLY A 140 -10.92 -17.20 -12.94
CA GLY A 140 -10.63 -18.57 -13.34
C GLY A 140 -9.72 -19.30 -12.34
N PHE A 141 -9.81 -20.64 -12.34
CA PHE A 141 -9.25 -21.60 -11.36
C PHE A 141 -7.73 -21.54 -11.08
N LEU A 142 -7.00 -20.59 -11.68
CA LEU A 142 -5.59 -20.34 -11.44
C LEU A 142 -5.37 -18.84 -11.24
N PRO A 143 -4.82 -18.40 -10.10
CA PRO A 143 -4.45 -17.01 -9.88
C PRO A 143 -3.27 -16.63 -10.78
N SER A 144 -3.54 -15.87 -11.85
CA SER A 144 -2.58 -15.46 -12.86
C SER A 144 -1.89 -14.16 -12.48
N VAL A 145 -0.59 -14.31 -12.21
CA VAL A 145 0.50 -13.42 -12.63
C VAL A 145 0.38 -11.93 -12.24
N LEU A 146 1.26 -11.56 -11.32
CA LEU A 146 1.75 -10.21 -11.07
C LEU A 146 2.07 -9.46 -12.36
N LYS A 147 1.46 -8.29 -12.53
CA LYS A 147 2.08 -7.26 -13.36
C LYS A 147 3.06 -6.46 -12.51
N LEU A 148 4.35 -6.66 -12.76
CA LEU A 148 5.42 -5.79 -12.25
C LEU A 148 5.42 -4.50 -13.09
N ASP A 149 4.58 -3.53 -12.75
CA ASP A 149 4.71 -2.19 -13.35
C ASP A 149 5.87 -1.47 -12.63
N THR A 150 6.94 -1.17 -13.38
CA THR A 150 8.16 -0.52 -12.86
C THR A 150 8.11 0.97 -13.21
N PHE A 151 8.31 1.84 -12.21
CA PHE A 151 8.56 3.27 -12.44
C PHE A 151 10.06 3.51 -12.53
N GLU A 152 10.62 3.50 -13.74
CA GLU A 152 12.02 3.85 -13.94
C GLU A 152 12.15 5.37 -14.12
N LYS A 153 12.55 6.07 -13.05
CA LYS A 153 13.41 7.26 -13.20
C LYS A 153 14.85 6.81 -12.93
N ASN A 154 15.60 6.65 -14.00
CA ASN A 154 17.03 6.30 -14.06
C ASN A 154 17.84 6.94 -12.93
N TYR A 155 18.34 6.15 -11.97
CA TYR A 155 19.68 6.25 -11.36
C TYR A 155 19.95 4.94 -10.60
N ILE A 156 20.75 4.07 -11.20
CA ILE A 156 21.09 2.75 -10.67
C ILE A 156 22.13 2.90 -9.54
N VAL A 157 21.75 2.65 -8.29
CA VAL A 157 22.71 2.35 -7.22
C VAL A 157 22.61 0.85 -6.90
N ARG A 158 23.62 0.08 -7.31
CA ARG A 158 23.70 -1.36 -7.03
C ARG A 158 24.34 -1.58 -5.66
N SER A 159 23.57 -2.10 -4.70
CA SER A 159 24.13 -2.82 -3.55
C SER A 159 24.14 -4.32 -3.87
N PRO A 160 25.17 -5.10 -3.49
CA PRO A 160 25.29 -6.52 -3.85
C PRO A 160 24.36 -7.38 -2.97
N ILE A 161 23.07 -7.37 -3.26
CA ILE A 161 22.10 -8.27 -2.63
C ILE A 161 22.11 -9.60 -3.40
N SER A 162 22.30 -10.72 -2.68
CA SER A 162 22.43 -12.07 -3.26
C SER A 162 21.29 -12.43 -4.22
N PRO A 163 21.60 -12.95 -5.44
CA PRO A 163 20.59 -13.32 -6.44
C PRO A 163 19.71 -14.51 -6.03
N THR A 164 20.08 -15.23 -4.96
CA THR A 164 19.41 -16.46 -4.52
C THR A 164 18.24 -16.23 -3.56
N ARG A 165 18.10 -15.01 -3.01
CA ARG A 165 17.04 -14.69 -2.05
C ARG A 165 15.70 -14.52 -2.77
N PRO A 166 14.60 -15.12 -2.26
CA PRO A 166 13.26 -14.83 -2.77
C PRO A 166 12.97 -13.34 -2.60
N ARG A 167 12.42 -12.73 -3.64
CA ARG A 167 12.09 -11.31 -3.70
C ARG A 167 10.61 -11.04 -3.51
N LEU A 168 9.79 -12.07 -3.70
CA LEU A 168 8.34 -12.00 -3.55
C LEU A 168 7.78 -13.38 -3.20
N ALA A 169 6.74 -13.39 -2.39
CA ALA A 169 5.96 -14.58 -2.07
C ALA A 169 4.49 -14.25 -2.35
N ILE A 170 3.77 -15.17 -2.99
CA ILE A 170 2.32 -15.12 -3.15
C ILE A 170 1.74 -16.35 -2.48
N ALA A 171 0.71 -16.17 -1.66
CA ALA A 171 -0.08 -17.27 -1.13
C ALA A 171 -1.43 -17.34 -1.86
N PHE A 172 -1.85 -18.55 -2.22
CA PHE A 172 -3.09 -18.81 -2.93
C PHE A 172 -4.11 -19.48 -1.99
N GLN A 173 -5.40 -19.32 -2.28
CA GLN A 173 -6.50 -19.88 -1.46
C GLN A 173 -6.43 -21.41 -1.33
N ASN A 174 -5.84 -22.10 -2.30
CA ASN A 174 -5.63 -23.55 -2.27
C ASN A 174 -4.44 -23.99 -1.39
N GLY A 175 -3.84 -23.07 -0.63
CA GLY A 175 -2.72 -23.36 0.28
C GLY A 175 -1.35 -23.41 -0.40
N VAL A 176 -1.25 -23.10 -1.68
CA VAL A 176 0.03 -23.03 -2.39
C VAL A 176 0.70 -21.68 -2.15
N VAL A 177 2.00 -21.69 -1.87
CA VAL A 177 2.83 -20.47 -1.79
C VAL A 177 3.84 -20.50 -2.93
N GLN A 178 3.81 -19.48 -3.79
CA GLN A 178 4.80 -19.29 -4.84
C GLN A 178 5.84 -18.27 -4.41
N LEU A 179 7.10 -18.72 -4.31
CA LEU A 179 8.26 -17.85 -4.09
C LEU A 179 8.89 -17.48 -5.42
N MET A 180 8.98 -16.19 -5.71
CA MET A 180 9.63 -15.67 -6.90
C MET A 180 11.01 -15.09 -6.56
N LYS A 181 12.01 -15.44 -7.38
CA LYS A 181 13.40 -14.96 -7.27
C LYS A 181 13.69 -13.93 -8.37
N ASN A 182 14.89 -13.36 -8.35
CA ASN A 182 15.34 -12.37 -9.33
C ASN A 182 15.30 -12.92 -10.78
N GLU A 183 15.03 -12.07 -11.78
CA GLU A 183 14.99 -12.40 -13.22
C GLU A 183 16.32 -12.96 -13.76
N MET A 184 17.41 -12.78 -13.01
CA MET A 184 18.72 -13.39 -13.29
C MET A 184 18.80 -14.88 -12.90
N ASP A 185 17.73 -15.49 -12.38
CA ASP A 185 17.68 -16.93 -12.12
C ASP A 185 17.58 -17.69 -13.44
N SER A 186 18.72 -18.21 -13.91
CA SER A 186 18.88 -18.97 -15.16
C SER A 186 18.02 -20.24 -15.26
N ARG A 187 17.24 -20.56 -14.22
CA ARG A 187 16.32 -21.70 -14.16
C ARG A 187 14.87 -21.35 -14.43
N LEU A 188 14.53 -20.08 -14.69
CA LEU A 188 13.18 -19.69 -15.11
C LEU A 188 12.90 -20.20 -16.54
N LYS A 189 12.58 -21.50 -16.67
CA LYS A 189 11.90 -22.03 -17.85
C LYS A 189 10.52 -21.40 -17.87
N LYS A 190 10.27 -20.60 -18.90
CA LYS A 190 8.96 -20.00 -19.20
C LYS A 190 7.87 -21.09 -19.17
N PHE A 191 6.99 -21.03 -18.19
CA PHE A 191 5.72 -21.76 -18.25
C PHE A 191 4.74 -20.93 -19.05
N TYR A 192 4.83 -21.04 -20.38
CA TYR A 192 3.70 -20.75 -21.27
C TYR A 192 3.07 -22.09 -21.64
N ARG A 193 1.90 -22.37 -21.09
CA ARG A 193 0.80 -23.05 -21.78
C ARG A 193 -0.50 -22.56 -21.16
#